data_AF-A0A4Q9MQW8-F1
#
_entry.id   AF-A0A4Q9MQW8-F1
#
_cell.length_a   1.000
_cell.length_b   1.000
_cell.length_c   1.000
_cell.angle_alpha   90.00
_cell.angle_beta   90.00
_cell.angle_gamma   90.00
#
_symmetry.space_group_name_H-M   'P 1'
#
loop_
_entity.id
_entity.type
_entity.pdbx_description
1 polymer ?
#
loop_
_entity_poly.entity_id
_entity_poly.type
_entity_poly.pdbx_seq_one_letter_code
_entity_poly.pdbx_strand_id
1 'polypeptide(L)'
;MLREVLQLLREEWRVIVIAVTSDCSGESLVHDYFKSANASILSWTKIADEIIRWLRSRPYLLAILRDVQLNLPTHHHGNSPLSVIRGVLTRWTSIYLAYRRLLQLRTALMVFVEDQRLFESGTTESHAKTREMVDELKKPLLWHHLSRVKRHLEPLAIAANITQANDCLLDQVLLTFGFVYNFFTSLTDLEDHPFRIAVCQSLERRWAKADQDVFIAAVVLNPWLKMRPFQPNMQLFTEAAFHVILSRLWRRFYPDEPVPGSLFTEIQEYFDNTGNFESLHMTMDAISSQARDRVCFHMFHS
;
A
#
# COMPACT_ATOMS: atom_id res chain seq x y z
N MET A 1 -6.29 -28.67 -6.05
CA MET A 1 -6.64 -27.66 -5.03
C MET A 1 -7.82 -26.77 -5.43
N LEU A 2 -7.71 -25.72 -6.28
CA LEU A 2 -8.87 -24.84 -6.55
C LEU A 2 -10.08 -25.57 -7.18
N ARG A 3 -9.84 -26.48 -8.12
CA ARG A 3 -10.92 -27.29 -8.75
C ARG A 3 -11.63 -28.19 -7.75
N GLU A 4 -10.90 -28.77 -6.80
CA GLU A 4 -11.46 -29.62 -5.73
C GLU A 4 -12.30 -28.79 -4.75
N VAL A 5 -11.84 -27.58 -4.40
CA VAL A 5 -12.61 -26.65 -3.56
C VAL A 5 -13.89 -26.21 -4.25
N LEU A 6 -13.82 -25.85 -5.55
CA LEU A 6 -15.01 -25.51 -6.33
C LEU A 6 -16.01 -26.66 -6.43
N GLN A 7 -15.51 -27.88 -6.58
CA GLN A 7 -16.33 -29.09 -6.61
C GLN A 7 -17.01 -29.33 -5.26
N LEU A 8 -16.28 -29.23 -4.16
CA LEU A 8 -16.82 -29.36 -2.79
C LEU A 8 -17.90 -28.31 -2.51
N LEU A 9 -17.64 -27.05 -2.84
CA LEU A 9 -18.62 -25.96 -2.67
C LEU A 9 -19.91 -26.21 -3.46
N ARG A 10 -19.79 -26.78 -4.66
CA ARG A 10 -20.94 -27.08 -5.51
C ARG A 10 -21.72 -28.30 -5.02
N GLU A 11 -21.03 -29.37 -4.67
CA GLU A 11 -21.65 -30.68 -4.37
C GLU A 11 -22.14 -30.75 -2.93
N GLU A 12 -21.35 -30.31 -1.96
CA GLU A 12 -21.70 -30.39 -0.53
C GLU A 12 -22.49 -29.17 -0.05
N TRP A 13 -22.05 -27.98 -0.41
CA TRP A 13 -22.64 -26.72 0.10
C TRP A 13 -23.75 -26.19 -0.80
N ARG A 14 -23.94 -26.78 -2.00
CA ARG A 14 -24.95 -26.40 -3.00
C ARG A 14 -24.92 -24.91 -3.34
N VAL A 15 -23.74 -24.29 -3.29
CA VAL A 15 -23.54 -22.89 -3.65
C VAL A 15 -22.99 -22.78 -5.07
N ILE A 16 -23.49 -21.78 -5.81
CA ILE A 16 -22.93 -21.39 -7.10
C ILE A 16 -21.79 -20.42 -6.82
N VAL A 17 -20.57 -20.81 -7.17
CA VAL A 17 -19.41 -19.93 -7.06
C VAL A 17 -19.39 -18.98 -8.25
N ILE A 18 -19.67 -17.70 -7.99
CA ILE A 18 -19.77 -16.65 -9.02
C ILE A 18 -18.39 -16.03 -9.32
N ALA A 19 -17.50 -15.99 -8.33
CA ALA A 19 -16.13 -15.47 -8.48
C ALA A 19 -15.17 -16.13 -7.48
N VAL A 20 -13.89 -16.18 -7.86
CA VAL A 20 -12.78 -16.60 -7.00
C VAL A 20 -11.70 -15.52 -7.03
N THR A 21 -11.29 -15.05 -5.86
CA THR A 21 -10.12 -14.17 -5.72
C THR A 21 -8.93 -14.99 -5.26
N SER A 22 -7.83 -14.94 -6.02
CA SER A 22 -6.55 -15.59 -5.66
C SER A 22 -5.51 -14.51 -5.41
N ASP A 23 -4.55 -14.83 -4.54
CA ASP A 23 -3.36 -14.04 -4.26
C ASP A 23 -2.39 -13.99 -5.46
N CYS A 24 -2.73 -13.23 -6.49
CA CYS A 24 -1.78 -12.85 -7.54
C CYS A 24 -0.82 -11.75 -7.03
N SER A 25 0.04 -12.17 -6.08
CA SER A 25 1.11 -11.52 -5.31
C SER A 25 1.40 -10.02 -5.53
N GLY A 26 1.00 -9.20 -4.55
CA GLY A 26 1.58 -7.86 -4.33
C GLY A 26 3.09 -7.91 -4.01
N GLU A 27 3.60 -9.04 -3.51
CA GLU A 27 5.03 -9.28 -3.28
C GLU A 27 5.86 -9.22 -4.56
N SER A 28 5.28 -9.61 -5.71
CA SER A 28 5.98 -9.58 -6.98
C SER A 28 6.20 -8.15 -7.50
N LEU A 29 5.36 -7.17 -7.10
CA LEU A 29 5.53 -5.77 -7.52
C LEU A 29 6.74 -5.12 -6.85
N VAL A 30 6.90 -5.35 -5.55
CA VAL A 30 8.03 -4.81 -4.78
C VAL A 30 9.33 -5.51 -5.14
N HIS A 31 9.26 -6.79 -5.48
CA HIS A 31 10.38 -7.50 -6.05
C HIS A 31 10.83 -6.90 -7.40
N ASP A 32 9.90 -6.56 -8.31
CA ASP A 32 10.22 -5.89 -9.56
C ASP A 32 10.84 -4.49 -9.31
N TYR A 33 10.35 -3.77 -8.29
CA TYR A 33 10.96 -2.52 -7.81
C TYR A 33 12.43 -2.72 -7.38
N PHE A 34 12.72 -3.67 -6.49
CA PHE A 34 14.10 -3.90 -6.02
C PHE A 34 15.02 -4.46 -7.11
N LYS A 35 14.49 -5.21 -8.08
CA LYS A 35 15.25 -5.64 -9.27
C LYS A 35 15.68 -4.47 -10.16
N SER A 36 14.85 -3.43 -10.24
CA SER A 36 15.15 -2.22 -11.02
C SER A 36 16.10 -1.25 -10.30
N ALA A 37 16.36 -1.48 -9.00
CA ALA A 37 17.27 -0.66 -8.24
C ALA A 37 18.70 -0.77 -8.79
N ASN A 38 19.32 0.38 -9.05
CA ASN A 38 20.74 0.40 -9.41
C ASN A 38 21.60 -0.11 -8.24
N ALA A 39 22.83 -0.53 -8.55
CA ALA A 39 23.75 -1.08 -7.55
C ALA A 39 24.02 -0.11 -6.37
N SER A 40 23.93 1.19 -6.62
CA SER A 40 24.07 2.23 -5.59
C SER A 40 22.93 2.21 -4.59
N ILE A 41 21.66 2.21 -5.02
CA ILE A 41 20.51 2.20 -4.11
C ILE A 41 20.47 0.89 -3.31
N LEU A 42 20.82 -0.24 -3.95
CA LEU A 42 20.93 -1.52 -3.26
C LEU A 42 22.05 -1.53 -2.21
N SER A 43 23.17 -0.84 -2.44
CA SER A 43 24.22 -0.74 -1.44
C SER A 43 23.77 0.07 -0.22
N TRP A 44 23.04 1.18 -0.43
CA TRP A 44 22.49 1.97 0.68
C TRP A 44 21.44 1.22 1.50
N THR A 45 20.61 0.38 0.87
CA THR A 45 19.67 -0.49 1.60
C THR A 45 20.40 -1.54 2.45
N LYS A 46 21.52 -2.08 1.95
CA LYS A 46 22.36 -3.01 2.72
C LYS A 46 23.02 -2.32 3.91
N ILE A 47 23.52 -1.10 3.72
CA ILE A 47 24.10 -0.29 4.80
C ILE A 47 23.03 -0.01 5.88
N ALA A 48 21.80 0.37 5.48
CA ALA A 48 20.71 0.57 6.42
C ALA A 48 20.39 -0.71 7.23
N ASP A 49 20.35 -1.87 6.56
CA ASP A 49 20.14 -3.15 7.22
C ASP A 49 21.29 -3.52 8.19
N GLU A 50 22.53 -3.18 7.83
CA GLU A 50 23.70 -3.33 8.70
C GLU A 50 23.66 -2.45 9.93
N ILE A 51 23.29 -1.17 9.78
CA ILE A 51 23.11 -0.24 10.89
C ILE A 51 22.02 -0.78 11.84
N ILE A 52 20.89 -1.21 11.31
CA ILE A 52 19.79 -1.79 12.12
C ILE A 52 20.27 -3.04 12.86
N ARG A 53 21.01 -3.92 12.19
CA ARG A 53 21.57 -5.13 12.81
C ARG A 53 22.56 -4.79 13.91
N TRP A 54 23.44 -3.81 13.67
CA TRP A 54 24.43 -3.35 14.62
C TRP A 54 23.78 -2.70 15.85
N LEU A 55 22.85 -1.77 15.69
CA LEU A 55 22.10 -1.17 16.80
C LEU A 55 21.44 -2.23 17.68
N ARG A 56 20.91 -3.29 17.06
CA ARG A 56 20.23 -4.39 17.75
C ARG A 56 21.17 -5.49 18.25
N SER A 57 22.47 -5.43 17.95
CA SER A 57 23.44 -6.47 18.32
C SER A 57 23.72 -6.50 19.83
N ARG A 58 23.62 -5.35 20.49
CA ARG A 58 23.95 -5.17 21.90
C ARG A 58 22.84 -4.36 22.58
N PRO A 59 22.18 -4.89 23.63
CA PRO A 59 21.20 -4.13 24.41
C PRO A 59 21.74 -2.80 24.94
N TYR A 60 23.05 -2.75 25.21
CA TYR A 60 23.77 -1.54 25.63
C TYR A 60 23.63 -0.37 24.65
N LEU A 61 23.77 -0.61 23.33
CA LEU A 61 23.60 0.44 22.32
C LEU A 61 22.17 0.97 22.28
N LEU A 62 21.18 0.09 22.44
CA LEU A 62 19.78 0.48 22.50
C LEU A 62 19.46 1.28 23.76
N ALA A 63 20.12 0.99 24.89
CA ALA A 63 19.99 1.77 26.11
C ALA A 63 20.54 3.20 25.93
N ILE A 64 21.74 3.35 25.37
CA ILE A 64 22.30 4.68 25.04
C ILE A 64 21.37 5.44 24.10
N LEU A 65 20.91 4.81 23.01
CA LEU A 65 19.98 5.45 22.06
C LEU A 65 18.65 5.83 22.72
N ARG A 66 18.17 5.05 23.69
CA ARG A 66 16.97 5.38 24.47
C ARG A 66 17.22 6.61 25.34
N ASP A 67 18.34 6.67 26.05
CA ASP A 67 18.70 7.83 26.87
C ASP A 67 18.80 9.09 26.00
N VAL A 68 19.48 8.99 24.85
CA VAL A 68 19.59 10.10 23.91
C VAL A 68 18.20 10.60 23.48
N GLN A 69 17.28 9.69 23.12
CA GLN A 69 15.92 10.06 22.74
C GLN A 69 15.15 10.77 23.86
N LEU A 70 15.29 10.33 25.11
CA LEU A 70 14.62 10.92 26.26
C LEU A 70 15.15 12.32 26.61
N ASN A 71 16.41 12.62 26.24
CA ASN A 71 17.05 13.91 26.51
C ASN A 71 16.96 14.89 25.33
N LEU A 72 16.33 14.52 24.21
CA LEU A 72 16.14 15.44 23.09
C LEU A 72 15.10 16.52 23.43
N PRO A 73 15.29 17.79 23.03
CA PRO A 73 14.29 18.84 23.21
C PRO A 73 12.95 18.56 22.52
N THR A 74 12.96 17.73 21.48
CA THR A 74 11.77 17.30 20.75
C THR A 74 11.00 16.18 21.45
N HIS A 75 11.50 15.67 22.57
CA HIS A 75 10.80 14.69 23.39
C HIS A 75 9.73 15.41 24.25
N HIS A 76 8.49 14.94 24.13
CA HIS A 76 7.37 15.45 24.93
C HIS A 76 7.00 14.44 26.01
N HIS A 77 6.62 14.94 27.19
CA HIS A 77 6.10 14.12 28.27
C HIS A 77 4.90 13.30 27.77
N GLY A 78 5.02 11.97 27.85
CA GLY A 78 4.01 11.02 27.34
C GLY A 78 4.43 10.23 26.10
N ASN A 79 5.42 10.70 25.33
CA ASN A 79 5.91 9.94 24.16
C ASN A 79 6.89 8.85 24.57
N SER A 80 6.60 7.60 24.18
CA SER A 80 7.54 6.50 24.34
C SER A 80 8.70 6.62 23.35
N PRO A 81 9.95 6.31 23.76
CA PRO A 81 11.09 6.30 22.86
C PRO A 81 10.87 5.28 21.73
N LEU A 82 11.33 5.61 20.53
CA LEU A 82 11.13 4.78 19.36
C LEU A 82 12.09 3.58 19.39
N SER A 83 11.55 2.41 19.14
CA SER A 83 12.31 1.17 18.97
C SER A 83 12.93 1.06 17.57
N VAL A 84 14.10 0.45 17.46
CA VAL A 84 14.71 0.10 16.16
C VAL A 84 14.01 -1.13 15.59
N ILE A 85 13.39 -1.03 14.42
CA ILE A 85 12.66 -2.11 13.76
C ILE A 85 13.58 -2.84 12.79
N ARG A 86 13.54 -4.17 12.77
CA ARG A 86 14.27 -5.00 11.79
C ARG A 86 13.36 -5.35 10.62
N GLY A 87 13.82 -5.04 9.42
CA GLY A 87 13.19 -5.51 8.18
C GLY A 87 13.41 -7.02 7.99
N VAL A 88 12.39 -7.69 7.50
CA VAL A 88 12.41 -9.08 7.04
C VAL A 88 12.38 -9.05 5.52
N LEU A 89 13.41 -9.63 4.89
CA LEU A 89 13.57 -9.64 3.42
C LEU A 89 12.36 -10.27 2.70
N THR A 90 11.74 -11.28 3.30
CA THR A 90 10.56 -11.96 2.75
C THR A 90 9.26 -11.17 2.92
N ARG A 91 9.27 -10.05 3.65
CA ARG A 91 8.08 -9.21 3.89
C ARG A 91 8.43 -7.75 3.69
N TRP A 92 8.35 -7.26 2.46
CA TRP A 92 8.79 -5.91 2.10
C TRP A 92 8.10 -4.78 2.90
N THR A 93 6.88 -4.97 3.40
CA THR A 93 6.22 -4.02 4.30
C THR A 93 7.02 -3.79 5.58
N SER A 94 7.70 -4.82 6.09
CA SER A 94 8.60 -4.69 7.23
C SER A 94 9.89 -3.93 6.90
N ILE A 95 10.36 -3.99 5.64
CA ILE A 95 11.48 -3.17 5.16
C ILE A 95 11.06 -1.69 5.14
N TYR A 96 9.88 -1.38 4.59
CA TYR A 96 9.31 -0.03 4.64
C TYR A 96 9.22 0.50 6.07
N LEU A 97 8.66 -0.30 7.00
CA LEU A 97 8.54 0.10 8.41
C LEU A 97 9.91 0.31 9.07
N ALA A 98 10.89 -0.55 8.78
CA ALA A 98 12.25 -0.42 9.30
C ALA A 98 12.92 0.87 8.82
N TYR A 99 12.83 1.19 7.53
CA TYR A 99 13.44 2.38 6.93
C TYR A 99 12.74 3.66 7.38
N ARG A 100 11.40 3.65 7.42
CA ARG A 100 10.62 4.75 8.01
C ARG A 100 11.04 4.99 9.45
N ARG A 101 11.18 3.94 10.25
CA ARG A 101 11.61 4.06 11.66
C ARG A 101 13.04 4.58 11.79
N LEU A 102 13.96 4.12 10.95
CA LEU A 102 15.34 4.60 10.96
C LEU A 102 15.42 6.09 10.60
N LEU A 103 14.61 6.56 9.64
CA LEU A 103 14.48 7.99 9.31
C LEU A 103 13.91 8.82 10.48
N GLN A 104 12.90 8.31 11.20
CA GLN A 104 12.36 8.96 12.40
C GLN A 104 13.41 9.07 13.52
N LEU A 105 14.30 8.08 13.62
CA LEU A 105 15.39 8.06 14.59
C LEU A 105 16.58 8.95 14.19
N ARG A 106 16.61 9.54 12.99
CA ARG A 106 17.77 10.27 12.46
C ARG A 106 18.32 11.31 13.44
N THR A 107 17.47 12.18 13.99
CA THR A 107 17.92 13.22 14.92
C THR A 107 18.56 12.64 16.17
N ALA A 108 17.95 11.60 16.75
CA ALA A 108 18.52 10.90 17.90
C ALA A 108 19.83 10.19 17.54
N LEU A 109 19.89 9.56 16.36
CA LEU A 109 21.09 8.90 15.87
C LEU A 109 22.24 9.88 15.67
N MET A 110 21.96 11.12 15.23
CA MET A 110 22.99 12.14 15.07
C MET A 110 23.61 12.63 16.39
N VAL A 111 22.85 12.61 17.48
CA VAL A 111 23.40 12.89 18.82
C VAL A 111 24.09 11.65 19.38
N PHE A 112 23.49 10.47 19.17
CA PHE A 112 24.01 9.18 19.61
C PHE A 112 25.41 8.88 19.06
N VAL A 113 25.72 9.24 17.81
CA VAL A 113 27.06 9.02 17.24
C VAL A 113 28.17 9.84 17.89
N GLU A 114 27.83 10.90 18.63
CA GLU A 114 28.77 11.72 19.39
C GLU A 114 28.88 11.28 20.86
N ASP A 115 28.09 10.29 21.30
CA ASP A 115 28.08 9.81 22.68
C ASP A 115 29.33 8.98 22.98
N GLN A 116 30.15 9.45 23.92
CA GLN A 116 31.40 8.77 24.31
C GLN A 116 31.17 7.36 24.86
N ARG A 117 29.97 7.09 25.40
CA ARG A 117 29.60 5.78 25.98
C ARG A 117 29.62 4.65 24.95
N LEU A 118 29.58 4.96 23.65
CA LEU A 118 29.63 3.97 22.57
C LEU A 118 30.85 3.04 22.63
N PHE A 119 31.96 3.51 23.20
CA PHE A 119 33.23 2.78 23.28
C PHE A 119 33.57 2.27 24.68
N GLU A 120 32.74 2.54 25.69
CA GLU A 120 32.98 2.11 27.07
C GLU A 120 32.92 0.60 27.27
N SER A 121 32.21 -0.12 26.39
CA SER A 121 32.07 -1.57 26.45
C SER A 121 32.34 -2.24 25.09
N GLY A 122 32.86 -3.47 25.15
CA GLY A 122 33.05 -4.34 24.00
C GLY A 122 34.51 -4.69 23.71
N THR A 123 34.70 -5.52 22.68
CA THR A 123 36.01 -5.95 22.17
C THR A 123 36.56 -4.99 21.12
N THR A 124 37.84 -5.12 20.78
CA THR A 124 38.49 -4.40 19.67
C THR A 124 37.70 -4.50 18.36
N GLU A 125 37.17 -5.70 18.05
CA GLU A 125 36.33 -5.93 16.87
C GLU A 125 35.02 -5.14 16.95
N SER A 126 34.36 -5.14 18.11
CA SER A 126 33.12 -4.40 18.31
C SER A 126 33.32 -2.88 18.20
N HIS A 127 34.47 -2.38 18.65
CA HIS A 127 34.86 -0.97 18.52
C HIS A 127 35.15 -0.62 17.06
N ALA A 128 35.79 -1.52 16.30
CA ALA A 128 36.00 -1.33 14.87
C ALA A 128 34.66 -1.25 14.12
N LYS A 129 33.71 -2.17 14.38
CA LYS A 129 32.38 -2.10 13.78
C LYS A 129 31.59 -0.87 14.24
N THR A 130 31.78 -0.43 15.49
CA THR A 130 31.17 0.81 16.00
C THR A 130 31.65 2.04 15.22
N ARG A 131 32.97 2.17 14.98
CA ARG A 131 33.52 3.25 14.14
C ARG A 131 32.96 3.23 12.73
N GLU A 132 32.97 2.05 12.09
CA GLU A 132 32.41 1.86 10.75
C GLU A 132 30.95 2.33 10.67
N MET A 133 30.09 1.92 11.59
CA MET A 133 28.67 2.29 11.58
C MET A 133 28.43 3.76 11.93
N VAL A 134 29.24 4.35 12.80
CA VAL A 134 29.23 5.80 13.07
C VAL A 134 29.56 6.58 11.80
N ASP A 135 30.59 6.15 11.05
CA ASP A 135 30.97 6.78 9.79
C ASP A 135 29.86 6.67 8.75
N GLU A 136 29.20 5.51 8.63
CA GLU A 136 28.04 5.34 7.74
C GLU A 136 26.85 6.25 8.13
N LEU A 137 26.53 6.36 9.43
CA LEU A 137 25.44 7.21 9.92
C LEU A 137 25.67 8.70 9.63
N LYS A 138 26.93 9.14 9.58
CA LYS A 138 27.30 10.52 9.28
C LYS A 138 27.17 10.86 7.79
N LYS A 139 27.07 9.88 6.89
CA LYS A 139 26.97 10.13 5.43
C LYS A 139 25.61 10.73 5.06
N PRO A 140 25.54 11.94 4.48
CA PRO A 140 24.26 12.53 4.06
C PRO A 140 23.53 11.71 2.98
N LEU A 141 24.29 11.03 2.11
CA LEU A 141 23.77 10.19 1.03
C LEU A 141 22.93 9.02 1.54
N LEU A 142 23.30 8.42 2.68
CA LEU A 142 22.50 7.36 3.31
C LEU A 142 21.06 7.82 3.55
N TRP A 143 20.91 8.98 4.20
CA TRP A 143 19.61 9.53 4.56
C TRP A 143 18.81 9.96 3.32
N HIS A 144 19.49 10.50 2.32
CA HIS A 144 18.88 10.87 1.05
C HIS A 144 18.27 9.65 0.34
N HIS A 145 19.07 8.59 0.11
CA HIS A 145 18.59 7.39 -0.56
C HIS A 145 17.56 6.61 0.26
N LEU A 146 17.71 6.56 1.59
CA LEU A 146 16.72 5.90 2.45
C LEU A 146 15.36 6.62 2.41
N SER A 147 15.37 7.96 2.39
CA SER A 147 14.16 8.78 2.22
C SER A 147 13.48 8.50 0.88
N ARG A 148 14.27 8.38 -0.20
CA ARG A 148 13.79 8.04 -1.54
C ARG A 148 13.14 6.65 -1.59
N VAL A 149 13.80 5.62 -1.04
CA VAL A 149 13.25 4.26 -0.95
C VAL A 149 11.96 4.25 -0.11
N LYS A 150 11.95 4.93 1.04
CA LYS A 150 10.74 5.08 1.87
C LYS A 150 9.60 5.71 1.07
N ARG A 151 9.87 6.78 0.31
CA ARG A 151 8.89 7.48 -0.53
C ARG A 151 8.28 6.54 -1.58
N HIS A 152 9.07 5.68 -2.21
CA HIS A 152 8.56 4.74 -3.22
C HIS A 152 7.77 3.57 -2.62
N LEU A 153 8.21 3.05 -1.46
CA LEU A 153 7.55 1.91 -0.83
C LEU A 153 6.27 2.30 -0.08
N GLU A 154 6.10 3.56 0.30
CA GLU A 154 4.92 4.04 1.01
C GLU A 154 3.59 3.84 0.27
N PRO A 155 3.40 4.28 -0.99
CA PRO A 155 2.15 4.04 -1.72
C PRO A 155 1.87 2.54 -1.89
N LEU A 156 2.92 1.73 -2.03
CA LEU A 156 2.79 0.27 -2.07
C LEU A 156 2.29 -0.26 -0.73
N ALA A 157 2.86 0.19 0.40
CA ALA A 157 2.47 -0.21 1.75
C ALA A 157 1.01 0.15 2.05
N ILE A 158 0.57 1.34 1.64
CA ILE A 158 -0.83 1.77 1.73
C ILE A 158 -1.71 0.83 0.90
N ALA A 159 -1.33 0.55 -0.35
CA ALA A 159 -2.08 -0.34 -1.21
C ALA A 159 -2.23 -1.76 -0.64
N ALA A 160 -1.13 -2.32 -0.12
CA ALA A 160 -1.15 -3.62 0.53
C ALA A 160 -2.12 -3.63 1.73
N ASN A 161 -2.05 -2.62 2.59
CA ASN A 161 -2.94 -2.52 3.75
C ASN A 161 -4.42 -2.42 3.36
N ILE A 162 -4.76 -1.65 2.32
CA ILE A 162 -6.14 -1.55 1.81
C ILE A 162 -6.59 -2.90 1.25
N THR A 163 -5.82 -3.48 0.34
CA THR A 163 -6.18 -4.74 -0.36
C THR A 163 -6.19 -5.98 0.53
N GLN A 164 -5.55 -5.92 1.70
CA GLN A 164 -5.53 -7.00 2.70
C GLN A 164 -6.58 -6.81 3.79
N ALA A 165 -7.32 -5.69 3.80
CA ALA A 165 -8.39 -5.47 4.75
C ALA A 165 -9.55 -6.44 4.50
N ASN A 166 -10.16 -6.96 5.57
CA ASN A 166 -11.24 -7.94 5.49
C ASN A 166 -12.50 -7.38 4.81
N ASP A 167 -12.67 -6.06 4.85
CA ASP A 167 -13.76 -5.29 4.27
C ASP A 167 -13.37 -4.61 2.95
N CYS A 168 -12.26 -5.04 2.32
CA CYS A 168 -11.82 -4.47 1.05
C CYS A 168 -12.84 -4.78 -0.06
N LEU A 169 -13.33 -3.72 -0.70
CA LEU A 169 -14.25 -3.80 -1.83
C LEU A 169 -13.51 -3.71 -3.18
N LEU A 170 -14.12 -4.25 -4.23
CA LEU A 170 -13.50 -4.32 -5.57
C LEU A 170 -13.23 -2.93 -6.18
N ASP A 171 -14.08 -1.95 -5.88
CA ASP A 171 -13.86 -0.56 -6.29
C ASP A 171 -12.61 0.03 -5.62
N GLN A 172 -12.43 -0.22 -4.32
CA GLN A 172 -11.23 0.18 -3.58
C GLN A 172 -9.97 -0.44 -4.17
N VAL A 173 -10.03 -1.68 -4.66
CA VAL A 173 -8.88 -2.31 -5.35
C VAL A 173 -8.50 -1.52 -6.61
N LEU A 174 -9.45 -1.17 -7.48
CA LEU A 174 -9.16 -0.42 -8.71
C LEU A 174 -8.69 1.00 -8.42
N LEU A 175 -9.30 1.69 -7.45
CA LEU A 175 -8.88 3.03 -7.04
C LEU A 175 -7.46 3.01 -6.45
N THR A 176 -7.15 2.00 -5.64
CA THR A 176 -5.81 1.80 -5.08
C THR A 176 -4.80 1.53 -6.18
N PHE A 177 -5.16 0.71 -7.18
CA PHE A 177 -4.32 0.47 -8.35
C PHE A 177 -4.04 1.77 -9.11
N GLY A 178 -5.08 2.56 -9.38
CA GLY A 178 -4.96 3.88 -10.02
C GLY A 178 -4.10 4.86 -9.21
N PHE A 179 -4.24 4.87 -7.88
CA PHE A 179 -3.42 5.68 -6.97
C PHE A 179 -1.93 5.34 -7.08
N VAL A 180 -1.57 4.06 -7.01
CA VAL A 180 -0.17 3.62 -7.15
C VAL A 180 0.36 3.97 -8.53
N TYR A 181 -0.40 3.68 -9.59
CA TYR A 181 0.02 3.98 -10.96
C TYR A 181 0.28 5.47 -11.15
N ASN A 182 -0.65 6.33 -10.72
CA ASN A 182 -0.53 7.78 -10.79
C ASN A 182 0.70 8.29 -10.03
N PHE A 183 0.92 7.79 -8.80
CA PHE A 183 2.11 8.13 -8.02
C PHE A 183 3.40 7.86 -8.80
N PHE A 184 3.59 6.66 -9.35
CA PHE A 184 4.81 6.33 -10.07
C PHE A 184 4.95 7.10 -11.38
N THR A 185 3.85 7.35 -12.10
CA THR A 185 3.89 8.19 -13.31
C THR A 185 4.23 9.65 -13.03
N SER A 186 3.92 10.15 -11.82
CA SER A 186 4.26 11.50 -11.38
C SER A 186 5.73 11.68 -10.99
N LEU A 187 6.50 10.59 -10.87
CA LEU A 187 7.95 10.67 -10.62
C LEU A 187 8.66 11.15 -11.90
N THR A 188 9.25 12.34 -11.81
CA THR A 188 9.93 13.04 -12.92
C THR A 188 11.44 13.12 -12.77
N ASP A 189 12.00 12.74 -11.62
CA ASP A 189 13.45 12.71 -11.41
C ASP A 189 14.08 11.57 -12.23
N LEU A 190 15.24 11.85 -12.83
CA LEU A 190 15.96 10.91 -13.68
C LEU A 190 16.36 9.63 -12.93
N GLU A 191 16.70 9.76 -11.65
CA GLU A 191 17.02 8.63 -10.77
C GLU A 191 15.80 7.71 -10.51
N ASP A 192 14.57 8.22 -10.67
CA ASP A 192 13.35 7.45 -10.47
C ASP A 192 12.90 6.68 -11.72
N HIS A 193 13.42 7.04 -12.91
CA HIS A 193 12.97 6.43 -14.17
C HIS A 193 12.99 4.90 -14.18
N PRO A 194 14.06 4.21 -13.72
CA PRO A 194 14.08 2.74 -13.70
C PRO A 194 12.96 2.15 -12.84
N PHE A 195 12.71 2.75 -11.67
CA PHE A 195 11.66 2.31 -10.74
C PHE A 195 10.27 2.55 -11.29
N ARG A 196 10.04 3.74 -11.84
CA ARG A 196 8.78 4.11 -12.50
C ARG A 196 8.47 3.11 -13.61
N ILE A 197 9.41 2.87 -14.53
CA ILE A 197 9.21 1.95 -15.64
C ILE A 197 8.88 0.55 -15.13
N ALA A 198 9.70 0.02 -14.21
CA ALA A 198 9.52 -1.34 -13.69
C ALA A 198 8.17 -1.50 -12.98
N VAL A 199 7.79 -0.57 -12.11
CA VAL A 199 6.53 -0.62 -11.37
C VAL A 199 5.33 -0.44 -12.31
N CYS A 200 5.35 0.57 -13.20
CA CYS A 200 4.27 0.78 -14.17
C CYS A 200 4.08 -0.44 -15.09
N GLN A 201 5.15 -1.01 -15.66
CA GLN A 201 5.05 -2.21 -16.49
C GLN A 201 4.56 -3.43 -15.70
N SER A 202 4.94 -3.54 -14.43
CA SER A 202 4.48 -4.62 -13.56
C SER A 202 2.99 -4.47 -13.23
N LEU A 203 2.52 -3.24 -13.00
CA LEU A 203 1.11 -2.91 -12.83
C LEU A 203 0.31 -3.24 -14.10
N GLU A 204 0.74 -2.72 -15.26
CA GLU A 204 0.07 -2.97 -16.56
C GLU A 204 -0.04 -4.46 -16.88
N ARG A 205 1.04 -5.24 -16.66
CA ARG A 205 1.01 -6.69 -16.85
C ARG A 205 -0.01 -7.40 -15.96
N ARG A 206 -0.22 -6.91 -14.73
CA ARG A 206 -1.24 -7.47 -13.82
C ARG A 206 -2.64 -7.02 -14.23
N TRP A 207 -2.82 -5.76 -14.59
CA TRP A 207 -4.09 -5.25 -15.09
C TRP A 207 -4.55 -5.98 -16.36
N ALA A 208 -3.64 -6.26 -17.29
CA ALA A 208 -3.94 -7.03 -18.51
C ALA A 208 -4.43 -8.46 -18.25
N LYS A 209 -4.11 -9.03 -17.08
CA LYS A 209 -4.54 -10.37 -16.66
C LYS A 209 -5.74 -10.35 -15.72
N ALA A 210 -6.10 -9.17 -15.22
CA ALA A 210 -7.20 -9.02 -14.28
C ALA A 210 -8.55 -9.11 -15.00
N ASP A 211 -9.60 -9.41 -14.24
CA ASP A 211 -10.98 -9.34 -14.71
C ASP A 211 -11.45 -7.88 -14.73
N GLN A 212 -10.95 -7.13 -15.72
CA GLN A 212 -11.07 -5.66 -15.78
C GLN A 212 -12.52 -5.19 -15.70
N ASP A 213 -13.44 -5.89 -16.38
CA ASP A 213 -14.87 -5.57 -16.41
C ASP A 213 -15.47 -5.51 -15.01
N VAL A 214 -15.10 -6.46 -14.13
CA VAL A 214 -15.62 -6.52 -12.75
C VAL A 214 -15.14 -5.33 -11.93
N PHE A 215 -13.86 -4.99 -12.04
CA PHE A 215 -13.27 -3.86 -11.32
C PHE A 215 -13.83 -2.53 -11.80
N ILE A 216 -13.97 -2.36 -13.13
CA ILE A 216 -14.58 -1.17 -13.72
C ILE A 216 -16.03 -1.05 -13.26
N ALA A 217 -16.81 -2.14 -13.33
CA ALA A 217 -18.19 -2.14 -12.90
C ALA A 217 -18.34 -1.81 -11.40
N ALA A 218 -17.49 -2.35 -10.55
CA ALA A 218 -17.51 -2.03 -9.12
C ALA A 218 -17.31 -0.53 -8.86
N VAL A 219 -16.36 0.12 -9.55
CA VAL A 219 -16.13 1.57 -9.41
C VAL A 219 -17.31 2.38 -9.94
N VAL A 220 -17.85 2.02 -11.11
CA VAL A 220 -18.97 2.76 -11.71
C VAL A 220 -20.26 2.61 -10.91
N LEU A 221 -20.51 1.43 -10.35
CA LEU A 221 -21.66 1.16 -9.48
C LEU A 221 -21.50 1.72 -8.06
N ASN A 222 -20.33 2.28 -7.71
CA ASN A 222 -20.20 3.05 -6.49
C ASN A 222 -20.88 4.42 -6.68
N PRO A 223 -21.93 4.75 -5.91
CA PRO A 223 -22.75 5.94 -6.14
C PRO A 223 -22.04 7.25 -5.80
N TRP A 224 -20.98 7.21 -4.98
CA TRP A 224 -20.14 8.39 -4.70
C TRP A 224 -19.19 8.71 -5.86
N LEU A 225 -18.84 7.72 -6.67
CA LEU A 225 -17.80 7.81 -7.70
C LEU A 225 -18.38 7.90 -9.10
N LYS A 226 -19.26 6.97 -9.46
CA LYS A 226 -19.78 6.80 -10.82
C LYS A 226 -18.62 6.79 -11.84
N MET A 227 -18.73 7.54 -12.92
CA MET A 227 -17.68 7.65 -13.94
C MET A 227 -16.54 8.63 -13.57
N ARG A 228 -16.63 9.37 -12.46
CA ARG A 228 -15.68 10.45 -12.12
C ARG A 228 -14.21 10.02 -12.06
N PRO A 229 -13.85 8.82 -11.58
CA PRO A 229 -12.44 8.40 -11.52
C PRO A 229 -11.80 8.19 -12.89
N PHE A 230 -12.60 8.05 -13.95
CA PHE A 230 -12.10 7.80 -15.30
C PHE A 230 -11.92 9.10 -16.08
N GLN A 231 -11.00 9.10 -17.05
CA GLN A 231 -10.73 10.30 -17.82
C GLN A 231 -11.97 10.76 -18.60
N PRO A 232 -12.38 12.03 -18.46
CA PRO A 232 -13.48 12.60 -19.25
C PRO A 232 -13.20 12.46 -20.74
N ASN A 233 -14.26 12.21 -21.54
CA ASN A 233 -14.23 12.14 -23.00
C ASN A 233 -13.49 10.93 -23.60
N MET A 234 -13.05 9.98 -22.79
CA MET A 234 -12.59 8.70 -23.31
C MET A 234 -13.81 7.87 -23.73
N GLN A 235 -13.90 7.50 -25.01
CA GLN A 235 -15.07 6.81 -25.60
C GLN A 235 -15.46 5.51 -24.86
N LEU A 236 -14.53 4.96 -24.10
CA LEU A 236 -14.68 3.75 -23.28
C LEU A 236 -15.53 3.95 -22.02
N PHE A 237 -15.77 5.19 -21.57
CA PHE A 237 -16.50 5.51 -20.34
C PHE A 237 -17.76 6.33 -20.62
N THR A 238 -18.62 5.76 -21.47
CA THR A 238 -19.98 6.24 -21.76
C THR A 238 -21.02 5.27 -21.17
N GLU A 239 -22.26 5.71 -21.00
CA GLU A 239 -23.36 4.83 -20.54
C GLU A 239 -23.56 3.62 -21.47
N ALA A 240 -23.42 3.83 -22.79
CA ALA A 240 -23.48 2.77 -23.78
C ALA A 240 -22.32 1.75 -23.62
N ALA A 241 -21.09 2.23 -23.43
CA ALA A 241 -19.95 1.36 -23.17
C ALA A 241 -20.13 0.59 -21.85
N PHE A 242 -20.68 1.25 -20.83
CA PHE A 242 -20.96 0.62 -19.54
C PHE A 242 -22.05 -0.46 -19.64
N HIS A 243 -23.10 -0.22 -20.42
CA HIS A 243 -24.12 -1.22 -20.72
C HIS A 243 -23.53 -2.47 -21.38
N VAL A 244 -22.55 -2.32 -22.29
CA VAL A 244 -21.83 -3.45 -22.87
C VAL A 244 -21.07 -4.23 -21.79
N ILE A 245 -20.36 -3.54 -20.89
CA ILE A 245 -19.64 -4.17 -19.77
C ILE A 245 -20.62 -4.96 -18.89
N LEU A 246 -21.70 -4.33 -18.41
CA LEU A 246 -22.70 -5.00 -17.56
C LEU A 246 -23.38 -6.16 -18.29
N SER A 247 -23.67 -6.03 -19.58
CA SER A 247 -24.23 -7.13 -20.38
C SER A 247 -23.28 -8.33 -20.47
N ARG A 248 -21.97 -8.11 -20.61
CA ARG A 248 -20.96 -9.18 -20.61
C ARG A 248 -20.88 -9.85 -19.24
N LEU A 249 -20.86 -9.06 -18.17
CA LEU A 249 -20.85 -9.56 -16.80
C LEU A 249 -22.12 -10.35 -16.46
N TRP A 250 -23.28 -9.86 -16.86
CA TRP A 250 -24.57 -10.53 -16.65
C TRP A 250 -24.57 -11.91 -17.28
N ARG A 251 -24.27 -12.02 -18.59
CA ARG A 251 -24.21 -13.32 -19.29
C ARG A 251 -23.21 -14.29 -18.66
N ARG A 252 -22.15 -13.77 -18.05
CA ARG A 252 -21.12 -14.58 -17.40
C ARG A 252 -21.55 -15.07 -16.02
N PHE A 253 -22.19 -14.21 -15.23
CA PHE A 253 -22.63 -14.53 -13.87
C PHE A 253 -23.96 -15.27 -13.81
N TYR A 254 -24.83 -15.04 -14.80
CA TYR A 254 -26.16 -15.62 -14.94
C TYR A 254 -26.32 -16.22 -16.35
N PRO A 255 -25.59 -17.32 -16.67
CA PRO A 255 -25.58 -17.89 -18.02
C PRO A 255 -26.94 -18.42 -18.49
N ASP A 256 -27.81 -18.78 -17.54
CA ASP A 256 -29.14 -19.32 -17.80
C ASP A 256 -30.22 -18.23 -17.89
N GLU A 257 -29.87 -16.97 -17.64
CA GLU A 257 -30.79 -15.84 -17.66
C GLU A 257 -30.47 -14.87 -18.81
N PRO A 258 -31.47 -14.42 -19.58
CA PRO A 258 -31.24 -13.39 -20.58
C PRO A 258 -30.87 -12.07 -19.91
N VAL A 259 -30.04 -11.27 -20.58
CA VAL A 259 -29.77 -9.90 -20.13
C VAL A 259 -31.10 -9.13 -20.09
N PRO A 260 -31.45 -8.46 -18.97
CA PRO A 260 -32.71 -7.73 -18.85
C PRO A 260 -32.84 -6.67 -19.95
N GLY A 261 -34.00 -6.63 -20.61
CA GLY A 261 -34.28 -5.61 -21.63
C GLY A 261 -34.32 -4.18 -21.06
N SER A 262 -34.59 -4.04 -19.76
CA SER A 262 -34.59 -2.78 -19.01
C SER A 262 -33.18 -2.29 -18.62
N LEU A 263 -32.14 -3.12 -18.77
CA LEU A 263 -30.82 -2.84 -18.20
C LEU A 263 -30.26 -1.49 -18.66
N PHE A 264 -30.44 -1.14 -19.93
CA PHE A 264 -29.97 0.16 -20.44
C PHE A 264 -30.68 1.32 -19.75
N THR A 265 -32.01 1.26 -19.62
CA THR A 265 -32.80 2.29 -18.93
C THR A 265 -32.40 2.42 -17.46
N GLU A 266 -32.21 1.31 -16.76
CA GLU A 266 -31.78 1.32 -15.35
C GLU A 266 -30.40 1.96 -15.17
N ILE A 267 -29.48 1.78 -16.13
CA ILE A 267 -28.18 2.46 -16.14
C ILE A 267 -28.36 3.97 -16.26
N GLN A 268 -29.22 4.45 -17.17
CA GLN A 268 -29.50 5.88 -17.34
C GLN A 268 -30.10 6.47 -16.06
N GLU A 269 -31.11 5.80 -15.49
CA GLU A 269 -31.73 6.19 -14.21
C GLU A 269 -30.71 6.26 -13.07
N TYR A 270 -29.79 5.30 -13.00
CA TYR A 270 -28.71 5.31 -12.01
C TYR A 270 -27.79 6.52 -12.16
N PHE A 271 -27.41 6.88 -13.39
CA PHE A 271 -26.54 8.04 -13.62
C PHE A 271 -27.24 9.36 -13.31
N ASP A 272 -28.50 9.49 -13.73
CA ASP A 272 -29.32 10.68 -13.55
C ASP A 272 -29.88 10.83 -12.11
N ASN A 273 -29.79 9.77 -11.29
CA ASN A 273 -30.47 9.66 -10.00
C ASN A 273 -31.99 9.84 -10.14
N THR A 274 -32.58 9.13 -11.09
CA THR A 274 -34.03 9.11 -11.33
C THR A 274 -34.57 7.70 -11.15
N GLY A 275 -35.89 7.52 -11.32
CA GLY A 275 -36.54 6.22 -11.20
C GLY A 275 -36.24 5.54 -9.86
N ASN A 276 -35.72 4.32 -9.91
CA ASN A 276 -35.40 3.55 -8.70
C ASN A 276 -34.25 4.13 -7.87
N PHE A 277 -33.49 5.10 -8.41
CA PHE A 277 -32.32 5.70 -7.77
C PHE A 277 -32.56 7.13 -7.26
N GLU A 278 -33.78 7.65 -7.33
CA GLU A 278 -34.13 9.02 -6.91
C GLU A 278 -33.73 9.30 -5.45
N SER A 279 -33.98 8.35 -4.55
CA SER A 279 -33.66 8.48 -3.12
C SER A 279 -32.24 8.01 -2.74
N LEU A 280 -31.40 7.68 -3.72
CA LEU A 280 -30.05 7.14 -3.46
C LEU A 280 -29.19 8.13 -2.66
N HIS A 281 -29.31 9.42 -2.96
CA HIS A 281 -28.60 10.49 -2.26
C HIS A 281 -28.92 10.54 -0.76
N MET A 282 -30.20 10.34 -0.38
CA MET A 282 -30.61 10.32 1.04
C MET A 282 -29.95 9.17 1.80
N THR A 283 -29.85 8.00 1.17
CA THR A 283 -29.15 6.83 1.74
C THR A 283 -27.66 7.11 1.89
N MET A 284 -27.04 7.73 0.89
CA MET A 284 -25.61 8.11 0.95
C MET A 284 -25.33 9.10 2.08
N ASP A 285 -26.21 10.08 2.29
CA ASP A 285 -26.09 11.07 3.38
C ASP A 285 -26.26 10.43 4.75
N ALA A 286 -27.20 9.49 4.89
CA ALA A 286 -27.41 8.74 6.12
C ALA A 286 -26.17 7.87 6.48
N ILE A 287 -25.62 7.15 5.50
CA ILE A 287 -24.39 6.36 5.68
C ILE A 287 -23.22 7.27 6.07
N SER A 288 -23.07 8.41 5.39
CA SER A 288 -22.00 9.37 5.67
C SER A 288 -22.11 9.95 7.09
N SER A 289 -23.32 10.23 7.55
CA SER A 289 -23.58 10.72 8.90
C SER A 289 -23.25 9.67 9.96
N GLN A 290 -23.70 8.44 9.76
CA GLN A 290 -23.39 7.33 10.67
C GLN A 290 -21.88 7.04 10.76
N ALA A 291 -21.16 7.16 9.64
CA ALA A 291 -19.72 6.99 9.61
C ALA A 291 -18.99 8.07 10.41
N ARG A 292 -19.42 9.34 10.30
CA ARG A 292 -18.85 10.46 11.08
C ARG A 292 -19.03 10.25 12.58
N ASP A 293 -20.22 9.83 13.00
CA ASP A 293 -20.51 9.59 14.41
C ASP A 293 -19.61 8.48 14.98
N ARG A 294 -19.46 7.37 14.25
CA ARG A 294 -18.59 6.26 14.67
C ARG A 294 -17.12 6.66 14.81
N VAL A 295 -16.61 7.48 13.88
CA VAL A 295 -15.23 7.99 13.93
C VAL A 295 -15.03 8.93 15.13
N CYS A 296 -16.01 9.78 15.44
CA CYS A 296 -15.98 10.62 16.64
C CYS A 296 -15.98 9.79 17.94
N PHE A 297 -16.82 8.75 18.05
CA PHE A 297 -16.85 7.89 19.24
C PHE A 297 -15.52 7.18 19.53
N HIS A 298 -14.74 6.81 18.50
CA HIS A 298 -13.43 6.20 18.70
C HIS A 298 -12.33 7.20 19.07
N MET A 299 -12.44 8.47 18.65
CA MET A 299 -11.51 9.54 19.07
C MET A 299 -11.69 9.97 20.54
N PHE A 300 -12.87 9.79 21.14
CA PHE A 300 -13.12 10.13 22.54
C PHE A 300 -12.84 8.99 23.54
N HIS A 301 -12.37 7.83 23.08
CA HIS A 301 -12.06 6.65 23.92
C HIS A 301 -10.64 6.09 23.71
N SER A 302 -9.69 6.91 23.26
CA SER A 302 -8.26 6.53 23.16
C SER A 302 -7.39 7.38 24.09
#